data_AF-A0A553ANJ0-F1
#
_entry.id   AF-A0A553ANJ0-F1
#
_cell.length_a   1.000
_cell.length_b   1.000
_cell.length_c   1.000
_cell.angle_alpha   90.00
_cell.angle_beta   90.00
_cell.angle_gamma   90.00
#
_symmetry.space_group_name_H-M   'P 1'
#
loop_
_entity.id
_entity.type
_entity.pdbx_description
1 polymer ?
#
loop_
_entity_poly.entity_id
_entity_poly.type
_entity_poly.pdbx_seq_one_letter_code
_entity_poly.pdbx_strand_id
1 'polypeptide(L)'
;MGNLSPTRSTVLRLGFFLFLIWLFHDTIIWATIRAIWSPSSANARDETGACWAYIGIWWQRLVYGDYPAGELWRPKFVAVAMLVLIAAMVTLRHRLGYRTVLVAASLAWLVAAVILKRGTWAWNLCR
;
A
#
# COMPACT_ATOMS: atom_id res chain seq x y z
N MET A 1 29.65 -6.85 19.48
CA MET A 1 28.84 -6.03 18.54
C MET A 1 29.72 -4.86 18.10
N GLY A 2 30.30 -4.92 16.90
CA GLY A 2 31.36 -3.99 16.47
C GLY A 2 30.82 -2.59 16.23
N ASN A 3 31.41 -1.59 16.89
CA ASN A 3 31.14 -0.17 16.66
C ASN A 3 31.63 0.22 15.26
N LEU A 4 30.69 0.35 14.31
CA LEU A 4 30.95 1.04 13.05
C LEU A 4 31.15 2.53 13.37
N SER A 5 32.27 3.12 12.95
CA SER A 5 32.50 4.56 13.12
C SER A 5 31.33 5.36 12.50
N PRO A 6 30.94 6.52 13.08
CA PRO A 6 29.83 7.31 12.57
C PRO A 6 29.99 7.61 11.07
N THR A 7 31.23 7.85 10.63
CA THR A 7 31.62 8.09 9.24
C THR A 7 31.29 6.93 8.29
N ARG A 8 31.54 5.68 8.67
CA ARG A 8 31.28 4.51 7.81
C ARG A 8 29.80 4.30 7.57
N SER A 9 28.98 4.51 8.61
CA SER A 9 27.52 4.42 8.49
C SER A 9 26.93 5.51 7.61
N THR A 10 27.48 6.73 7.67
CA THR A 10 27.06 7.86 6.81
C THR A 10 27.42 7.62 5.35
N VAL A 11 28.63 7.14 5.06
CA VAL A 11 29.06 6.80 3.69
C VAL A 11 28.18 5.71 3.10
N LEU A 12 27.86 4.66 3.87
CA LEU A 12 27.00 3.58 3.40
C LEU A 12 25.57 4.06 3.09
N ARG A 13 25.00 4.92 3.95
CA ARG A 13 23.68 5.52 3.72
C ARG A 13 23.68 6.40 2.47
N LEU A 14 24.69 7.26 2.33
CA LEU A 14 24.78 8.17 1.18
C LEU A 14 24.95 7.39 -0.13
N GLY A 15 25.81 6.37 -0.14
CA GLY A 15 25.99 5.48 -1.29
C GLY A 15 24.69 4.75 -1.64
N PHE A 16 23.95 4.26 -0.64
CA PHE A 16 22.64 3.64 -0.86
C PHE A 16 21.61 4.63 -1.43
N PHE A 17 21.55 5.87 -0.94
CA PHE A 17 20.67 6.89 -1.50
C PHE A 17 21.00 7.23 -2.96
N LEU A 18 22.28 7.40 -3.29
CA LEU A 18 22.71 7.66 -4.68
C LEU A 18 22.37 6.48 -5.58
N PHE A 19 22.55 5.25 -5.10
CA PHE A 19 22.17 4.04 -5.82
C PHE A 19 20.66 3.98 -6.09
N LEU A 20 19.83 4.31 -5.09
CA LEU A 20 18.37 4.39 -5.27
C LEU A 20 17.98 5.45 -6.30
N ILE A 21 18.58 6.64 -6.25
CA ILE A 21 18.30 7.70 -7.23
C ILE A 21 18.65 7.20 -8.63
N TRP A 22 19.82 6.58 -8.81
CA TRP A 22 20.23 6.02 -10.09
C TRP A 22 19.26 4.92 -10.59
N LEU A 23 18.84 4.02 -9.69
CA LEU A 23 17.93 2.92 -10.02
C LEU A 23 16.53 3.42 -10.44
N PHE A 24 16.00 4.43 -9.75
CA PHE A 24 14.63 4.92 -9.97
C PHE A 24 14.54 6.11 -10.93
N HIS A 25 15.67 6.65 -11.39
CA HIS A 25 15.71 7.84 -12.23
C HIS A 25 14.78 7.75 -13.44
N ASP A 26 14.91 6.67 -14.23
CA ASP A 26 14.11 6.49 -15.44
C ASP A 26 12.62 6.26 -15.12
N THR A 27 12.33 5.50 -14.07
CA THR A 27 10.96 5.26 -13.60
C THR A 27 10.26 6.54 -13.16
N ILE A 28 10.96 7.45 -12.48
CA ILE A 28 10.39 8.72 -12.02
C ILE A 28 10.08 9.62 -13.22
N ILE A 29 10.99 9.71 -14.19
CA ILE A 29 10.78 10.48 -15.43
C ILE A 29 9.58 9.93 -16.20
N TRP A 30 9.50 8.61 -16.36
CA TRP A 30 8.38 7.93 -16.99
C TRP A 30 7.04 8.19 -16.26
N ALA A 31 7.04 8.10 -14.93
CA ALA A 31 5.84 8.21 -14.11
C ALA A 31 5.35 9.66 -13.92
N THR A 32 6.19 10.67 -14.13
CA THR A 32 5.81 12.07 -13.86
C THR A 32 5.91 12.96 -15.09
N ILE A 33 7.10 13.06 -15.69
CA ILE A 33 7.40 13.99 -16.79
C ILE A 33 6.73 13.53 -18.08
N ARG A 34 6.78 12.22 -18.38
CA ARG A 34 6.17 11.65 -19.57
C ARG A 34 4.71 11.23 -19.37
N ALA A 35 4.12 11.53 -18.22
CA ALA A 35 2.83 10.96 -17.82
C ALA A 35 1.62 11.76 -18.33
N ILE A 36 0.54 11.03 -18.63
CA ILE A 36 -0.74 11.59 -19.07
C ILE A 36 -1.68 11.71 -17.87
N TRP A 37 -1.99 12.95 -17.53
CA TRP A 37 -2.81 13.29 -16.36
C TRP A 37 -4.31 13.42 -16.66
N SER A 38 -4.71 13.65 -17.92
CA SER A 38 -6.10 13.90 -18.33
C SER A 38 -6.54 12.96 -19.47
N PRO A 39 -7.79 12.46 -19.47
CA PRO A 39 -8.31 11.52 -20.48
C PRO A 39 -8.63 12.15 -21.85
N SER A 40 -8.33 13.44 -22.08
CA SER A 40 -8.80 14.20 -23.24
C SER A 40 -8.11 13.85 -24.57
N SER A 41 -7.01 13.10 -24.59
CA SER A 41 -6.36 12.68 -25.83
C SER A 41 -6.82 11.26 -26.21
N ALA A 42 -7.67 11.17 -27.24
CA ALA A 42 -8.05 9.90 -27.88
C ALA A 42 -6.85 9.07 -28.39
N ASN A 43 -5.65 9.66 -28.42
CA ASN A 43 -4.38 9.10 -28.89
C ASN A 43 -3.43 8.63 -27.77
N ALA A 44 -3.86 8.60 -26.50
CA ALA A 44 -3.04 8.16 -25.37
C ALA A 44 -2.59 6.66 -25.41
N ARG A 45 -2.87 5.93 -26.49
CA ARG A 45 -2.52 4.52 -26.66
C ARG A 45 -1.09 4.29 -27.13
N ASP A 46 -0.46 5.30 -27.75
CA ASP A 46 0.87 5.18 -28.38
C ASP A 46 2.00 5.92 -27.64
N GLU A 47 1.76 6.36 -26.39
CA GLU A 47 2.72 7.23 -25.69
C GLU A 47 3.58 6.49 -24.65
N THR A 48 4.88 6.80 -24.69
CA THR A 48 5.98 6.19 -23.92
C THR A 48 5.95 6.43 -22.39
N GLY A 49 4.81 6.75 -21.78
CA GLY A 49 4.68 7.26 -20.41
C GLY A 49 3.57 6.63 -19.57
N ALA A 50 3.48 6.98 -18.28
CA ALA A 50 2.44 6.48 -17.39
C ALA A 50 1.08 7.17 -17.60
N CYS A 51 -0.03 6.40 -17.62
CA CYS A 51 -1.38 6.95 -17.76
C CYS A 51 -2.09 7.08 -16.40
N TRP A 52 -1.94 8.23 -15.74
CA TRP A 52 -2.64 8.53 -14.49
C TRP A 52 -4.15 8.71 -14.67
N ALA A 53 -4.59 9.16 -15.84
CA ALA A 53 -6.01 9.24 -16.17
C ALA A 53 -6.70 7.87 -16.02
N TYR A 54 -6.06 6.78 -16.47
CA TYR A 54 -6.57 5.42 -16.29
C TYR A 54 -6.60 5.04 -14.80
N ILE A 55 -5.51 5.29 -14.07
CA ILE A 55 -5.43 4.98 -12.63
C ILE A 55 -6.54 5.71 -11.86
N GLY A 56 -6.84 6.96 -12.19
CA GLY A 56 -7.92 7.74 -11.57
C GLY A 56 -9.30 7.12 -11.80
N ILE A 57 -9.61 6.72 -13.03
CA ILE A 57 -10.89 6.08 -13.39
C ILE A 57 -11.06 4.75 -12.64
N TRP A 58 -10.00 3.94 -12.56
CA TRP A 58 -10.05 2.59 -12.00
C TRP A 58 -9.57 2.49 -10.55
N TRP A 59 -9.31 3.63 -9.89
CA TRP A 59 -8.70 3.68 -8.56
C TRP A 59 -9.43 2.80 -7.53
N GLN A 60 -10.76 2.85 -7.54
CA GLN A 60 -11.58 2.04 -6.64
C GLN A 60 -11.36 0.54 -6.85
N ARG A 61 -11.28 0.07 -8.10
CA ARG A 61 -11.06 -1.34 -8.42
C ARG A 61 -9.62 -1.78 -8.18
N LEU A 62 -8.65 -0.89 -8.36
CA LEU A 62 -7.24 -1.17 -8.05
C LEU A 62 -7.00 -1.34 -6.54
N VAL A 63 -7.61 -0.49 -5.72
CA VAL A 63 -7.43 -0.52 -4.26
C VAL A 63 -8.29 -1.59 -3.59
N TYR A 64 -9.55 -1.71 -4.00
CA TYR A 64 -10.52 -2.58 -3.32
C TYR A 64 -10.82 -3.88 -4.08
N GLY A 65 -10.30 -4.07 -5.29
CA GLY A 65 -10.62 -5.24 -6.13
C GLY A 65 -12.06 -5.20 -6.64
N ASP A 66 -12.68 -6.38 -6.77
CA ASP A 66 -14.05 -6.55 -7.28
C ASP A 66 -15.14 -6.28 -6.22
N TYR A 67 -14.84 -5.54 -5.15
CA TYR A 67 -15.86 -5.17 -4.17
C TYR A 67 -16.90 -4.24 -4.79
N PRO A 68 -18.20 -4.52 -4.62
CA PRO A 68 -19.25 -3.64 -5.13
C PRO A 68 -19.28 -2.35 -4.30
N ALA A 69 -19.70 -1.23 -4.92
CA ALA A 69 -19.68 0.09 -4.28
C ALA A 69 -20.40 0.14 -2.92
N GLY A 70 -21.48 -0.64 -2.77
CA GLY A 70 -22.25 -0.73 -1.53
C GLY A 70 -21.55 -1.47 -0.37
N GLU A 71 -20.53 -2.28 -0.64
CA GLU A 71 -19.83 -3.06 0.38
C GLU A 71 -18.44 -2.52 0.73
N LEU A 72 -18.04 -1.40 0.12
CA LEU A 72 -16.74 -0.76 0.36
C LEU A 72 -16.52 -0.34 1.83
N TRP A 73 -17.59 -0.22 2.63
CA TRP A 73 -17.48 0.06 4.05
C TRP A 73 -16.70 -1.03 4.81
N ARG A 74 -16.76 -2.30 4.37
CA ARG A 74 -16.06 -3.42 5.01
C ARG A 74 -14.53 -3.29 4.90
N PRO A 75 -13.93 -3.21 3.68
CA PRO A 75 -12.49 -3.03 3.56
C PRO A 75 -12.01 -1.70 4.14
N LYS A 76 -12.80 -0.62 4.02
CA LYS A 76 -12.46 0.67 4.66
C LYS A 76 -12.40 0.55 6.19
N PHE A 77 -13.40 -0.09 6.79
CA PHE A 77 -13.43 -0.31 8.24
C PHE A 77 -12.24 -1.15 8.72
N VAL A 78 -11.96 -2.27 8.03
CA VAL A 78 -10.82 -3.13 8.35
C VAL A 78 -9.50 -2.39 8.22
N ALA A 79 -9.32 -1.59 7.16
CA ALA A 79 -8.11 -0.79 6.96
C ALA A 79 -7.91 0.23 8.10
N VAL A 80 -8.95 0.96 8.48
CA VAL A 80 -8.88 1.91 9.61
C VAL A 80 -8.60 1.18 10.93
N ALA A 81 -9.29 0.07 11.20
CA ALA A 81 -9.08 -0.71 12.42
C ALA A 81 -7.65 -1.26 12.53
N MET A 82 -7.08 -1.76 11.42
CA MET A 82 -5.69 -2.20 11.39
C MET A 82 -4.71 -1.05 11.62
N LEU A 83 -4.94 0.13 11.01
CA LEU A 83 -4.10 1.31 11.23
C LEU A 83 -4.11 1.75 12.70
N VAL A 84 -5.30 1.79 13.33
CA VAL A 84 -5.43 2.10 14.76
C VAL A 84 -4.72 1.07 15.62
N LEU A 85 -4.87 -0.22 15.31
CA LEU A 85 -4.19 -1.29 16.04
C LEU A 85 -2.66 -1.17 15.93
N ILE A 86 -2.14 -0.94 14.72
CA ILE A 86 -0.70 -0.75 14.50
C ILE A 86 -0.20 0.47 15.25
N ALA A 87 -0.92 1.60 15.17
CA ALA A 87 -0.58 2.81 15.92
C ALA A 87 -0.54 2.54 17.43
N ALA A 88 -1.56 1.87 17.97
CA ALA A 88 -1.61 1.50 19.39
C ALA A 88 -0.45 0.57 19.77
N MET A 89 -0.11 -0.42 18.94
CA MET A 89 1.03 -1.32 19.16
C MET A 89 2.35 -0.55 19.19
N VAL A 90 2.56 0.41 18.28
CA VAL A 90 3.78 1.22 18.21
C VAL A 90 3.89 2.13 19.43
N THR A 91 2.81 2.80 19.83
CA THR A 91 2.80 3.69 21.00
C THR A 91 2.99 2.94 22.31
N LEU A 92 2.34 1.77 22.45
CA LEU A 92 2.39 0.95 23.66
C LEU A 92 3.52 -0.10 23.63
N ARG A 93 4.43 -0.05 22.64
CA ARG A 93 5.50 -1.04 22.44
C ARG A 93 6.40 -1.25 23.67
N HIS A 94 6.57 -0.22 24.49
CA HIS A 94 7.39 -0.27 25.70
C HIS A 94 6.68 -0.95 26.87
N ARG A 95 5.35 -1.08 26.81
CA ARG A 95 4.50 -1.70 27.84
C ARG A 95 4.03 -3.10 27.44
N LEU A 96 3.92 -3.38 26.13
CA LEU A 96 3.46 -4.65 25.59
C LEU A 96 4.62 -5.62 25.34
N GLY A 97 4.50 -6.84 25.86
CA GLY A 97 5.43 -7.93 25.52
C GLY A 97 5.24 -8.44 24.10
N TYR A 98 6.30 -8.97 23.49
CA TYR A 98 6.26 -9.49 22.11
C TYR A 98 5.17 -10.56 21.90
N ARG A 99 4.89 -11.38 22.93
CA ARG A 99 3.81 -12.39 22.91
C ARG A 99 2.44 -11.76 22.71
N THR A 100 2.15 -10.67 23.41
CA THR A 100 0.88 -9.95 23.30
C THR A 100 0.72 -9.34 21.90
N VAL A 101 1.79 -8.79 21.33
CA VAL A 101 1.78 -8.25 19.97
C VAL A 101 1.49 -9.34 18.94
N LEU A 102 2.14 -10.50 19.06
CA LEU A 102 1.92 -11.64 18.14
C LEU A 102 0.48 -12.15 18.21
N VAL A 103 -0.06 -12.31 19.42
CA VAL A 103 -1.46 -12.75 19.62
C VAL A 103 -2.45 -11.71 19.11
N ALA A 104 -2.22 -10.42 19.38
CA ALA A 104 -3.09 -9.36 18.89
C ALA A 104 -3.04 -9.25 17.35
N ALA A 105 -1.86 -9.43 16.74
CA ALA A 105 -1.71 -9.43 15.29
C ALA A 105 -2.40 -10.64 14.64
N SER A 106 -2.26 -11.84 15.21
CA SER A 106 -2.93 -13.05 14.70
C SER A 106 -4.45 -12.96 14.83
N LEU A 107 -4.96 -12.49 15.98
CA LEU A 107 -6.38 -12.23 16.19
C LEU A 107 -6.92 -11.17 15.22
N ALA A 108 -6.20 -10.06 15.04
CA ALA A 108 -6.60 -9.01 14.11
C ALA A 108 -6.67 -9.53 12.67
N TRP A 109 -5.70 -10.36 12.25
CA TRP A 109 -5.72 -10.99 10.93
C TRP A 109 -6.92 -11.92 10.75
N LEU A 110 -7.23 -12.76 11.76
CA LEU A 110 -8.41 -13.62 11.72
C LEU A 110 -9.71 -12.82 11.64
N VAL A 111 -9.84 -11.78 12.47
CA VAL A 111 -11.02 -10.90 12.47
C VAL A 111 -11.18 -10.21 11.12
N ALA A 112 -10.09 -9.66 10.55
CA ALA A 112 -10.09 -9.06 9.23
C ALA A 112 -10.54 -10.06 8.14
N ALA A 113 -9.98 -11.29 8.16
CA ALA A 113 -10.35 -12.34 7.22
C ALA A 113 -11.84 -12.69 7.31
N VAL A 114 -12.41 -12.77 8.51
CA VAL A 114 -13.84 -13.05 8.72
C VAL A 114 -14.70 -11.90 8.21
N ILE A 115 -14.37 -10.65 8.52
CA ILE A 115 -15.17 -9.47 8.10
C ILE A 115 -15.21 -9.35 6.57
N LEU A 116 -14.06 -9.56 5.91
CA LEU A 116 -13.94 -9.49 4.45
C LEU A 116 -14.63 -10.67 3.75
N LYS A 117 -14.49 -11.90 4.26
CA LYS A 117 -15.16 -13.08 3.67
C LYS A 117 -16.68 -13.09 3.87
N ARG A 118 -17.23 -12.37 4.84
CA ARG A 118 -18.67 -12.40 5.13
C ARG A 118 -19.55 -11.69 4.07
N GLY A 119 -18.98 -11.16 2.99
CA GLY A 119 -19.71 -10.61 1.83
C GLY A 119 -19.71 -11.51 0.59
N THR A 120 -18.92 -12.60 0.57
CA THR A 120 -18.74 -13.44 -0.63
C THR A 120 -19.99 -14.26 -1.04
N TRP A 121 -21.06 -14.23 -0.25
CA TRP A 121 -22.28 -15.01 -0.51
C TRP A 121 -23.22 -14.37 -1.55
N ALA A 122 -23.11 -13.05 -1.80
CA ALA A 122 -23.96 -12.39 -2.79
C ALA A 122 -23.51 -12.64 -4.25
N TRP A 123 -22.23 -13.00 -4.46
CA TRP A 123 -21.65 -13.17 -5.80
C TRP A 123 -21.83 -14.57 -6.41
N ASN A 124 -22.15 -15.58 -5.59
CA ASN A 124 -22.44 -16.94 -6.08
C ASN A 124 -23.90 -17.13 -6.54
N LEU A 125 -24.75 -16.11 -6.41
CA LEU A 125 -26.16 -16.17 -6.81
C LEU A 125 -26.44 -15.47 -8.17
N CYS A 126 -25.44 -14.81 -8.75
CA CYS A 126 -25.51 -14.17 -10.08
C CYS A 126 -24.35 -14.61 -10.98
N ARG A 127 -24.06 -15.92 -11.01
CA ARG A 127 -23.35 -16.55 -12.13
C ARG A 127 -24.28 -17.55 -12.79
#